data_AF-A0A834ZH04-F1
#
_entry.id   AF-A0A834ZH04-F1
#
_cell.length_a   1.000
_cell.length_b   1.000
_cell.length_c   1.000
_cell.angle_alpha   90.00
_cell.angle_beta   90.00
_cell.angle_gamma   90.00
#
_symmetry.space_group_name_H-M   'P 1'
#
loop_
_entity.id
_entity.type
_entity.pdbx_description
1 polymer ?
#
loop_
_entity_poly.entity_id
_entity_poly.type
_entity_poly.pdbx_seq_one_letter_code
_entity_poly.pdbx_strand_id
1 'polypeptide(L)'
;MNRRWSSSLARMALEISKPDAQSARRSVWPSLLRWIPTSTDHIIAAEKRLLSVVKTPYVREQVNIGSGLPGSEVRWFRSSSNEPRFINTVTFDSKDDCPTLVMIHGYGASQGFFFLNYDALASHFRVIAIDQLG
;
A
#
# COMPACT_ATOMS: atom_id res chain seq x y z
N MET A 1 13.38 -29.02 42.74
CA MET A 1 13.87 -27.63 42.94
C MET A 1 13.16 -26.72 41.93
N ASN A 2 12.15 -25.99 42.38
CA ASN A 2 11.33 -25.11 41.55
C ASN A 2 12.03 -23.76 41.35
N ARG A 3 12.33 -23.36 40.10
CA ARG A 3 12.83 -22.01 39.80
C ARG A 3 11.67 -21.11 39.40
N ARG A 4 11.34 -20.25 40.36
CA ARG A 4 10.35 -19.18 40.35
C ARG A 4 10.90 -17.96 39.58
N TRP A 5 10.66 -17.89 38.27
CA TRP A 5 11.02 -16.75 37.42
C TRP A 5 9.80 -16.33 36.61
N SER A 6 8.88 -15.54 37.17
CA SER A 6 7.71 -15.03 36.42
C SER A 6 7.02 -13.76 36.95
N SER A 7 7.49 -13.10 38.02
CA SER A 7 6.73 -11.97 38.59
C SER A 7 7.16 -10.57 38.10
N SER A 8 8.33 -10.41 37.48
CA SER A 8 8.87 -9.10 37.09
C SER A 8 8.41 -8.63 35.69
N LEU A 9 8.45 -9.51 34.68
CA LEU A 9 8.05 -9.18 33.31
C LEU A 9 6.54 -8.93 33.17
N ALA A 10 5.72 -9.69 33.91
CA ALA A 10 4.27 -9.49 33.95
C ALA A 10 3.87 -8.13 34.54
N ARG A 11 4.69 -7.56 35.43
CA ARG A 11 4.45 -6.22 36.01
C ARG A 11 4.78 -5.09 35.03
N MET A 12 5.86 -5.21 34.24
CA MET A 12 6.18 -4.19 33.21
C MET A 12 5.15 -4.17 32.07
N ALA A 13 4.63 -5.33 31.65
CA ALA A 13 3.61 -5.40 30.60
C ALA A 13 2.27 -4.75 31.03
N LEU A 14 1.96 -4.74 32.33
CA LEU A 14 0.78 -4.12 32.92
C LEU A 14 0.93 -2.61 33.15
N GLU A 15 2.16 -2.09 33.25
CA GLU A 15 2.40 -0.66 33.44
C GLU A 15 2.33 0.14 32.14
N ILE A 16 2.61 -0.51 30.99
CA ILE A 16 2.49 0.09 29.64
C ILE A 16 1.01 0.28 29.24
N SER A 17 0.05 -0.34 29.94
CA SER A 17 -1.38 -0.33 29.58
C SER A 17 -2.22 0.70 30.35
N LYS A 18 -1.64 1.59 31.16
CA LYS A 18 -2.42 2.70 31.71
C LYS A 18 -2.64 3.75 30.60
N PRO A 19 -3.89 3.98 30.13
CA PRO A 19 -4.15 5.15 29.33
C PRO A 19 -4.00 6.36 30.26
N ASP A 20 -3.01 7.20 30.02
CA ASP A 20 -3.07 8.56 30.52
C ASP A 20 -4.39 9.14 30.05
N ALA A 21 -5.21 9.62 30.98
CA ALA A 21 -6.41 10.38 30.70
C ALA A 21 -6.01 11.73 30.08
N GLN A 22 -5.56 11.68 28.83
CA GLN A 22 -5.29 12.85 28.03
C GLN A 22 -6.64 13.51 27.76
N SER A 23 -6.84 14.66 28.38
CA SER A 23 -7.89 15.61 28.02
C SER A 23 -7.88 15.79 26.50
N ALA A 24 -8.85 15.16 25.83
CA ALA A 24 -8.98 15.24 24.39
C ALA A 24 -9.35 16.68 24.01
N ARG A 25 -8.34 17.50 23.71
CA ARG A 25 -8.55 18.77 23.00
C ARG A 25 -9.22 18.42 21.68
N ARG A 26 -10.52 18.69 21.56
CA ARG A 26 -11.27 18.56 20.31
C ARG A 26 -10.55 19.40 19.25
N SER A 27 -9.92 18.74 18.29
CA SER A 27 -9.22 19.44 17.21
C SER A 27 -10.28 20.17 16.37
N VAL A 28 -10.11 21.47 16.20
CA VAL A 28 -11.06 22.35 15.49
C VAL A 28 -10.79 22.33 13.99
N TRP A 29 -10.28 21.20 13.46
CA TRP A 29 -9.98 21.08 12.04
C TRP A 29 -11.29 21.22 11.26
N PRO A 30 -11.39 22.21 10.36
CA PRO A 30 -12.59 22.41 9.55
C PRO A 30 -12.93 21.12 8.81
N SER A 31 -14.18 20.68 8.84
CA SER A 31 -14.63 19.48 8.13
C SER A 31 -14.33 19.54 6.63
N LEU A 32 -14.23 20.76 6.07
CA LEU A 32 -13.86 21.03 4.67
C LEU A 32 -12.39 20.69 4.34
N LEU A 33 -11.50 20.69 5.34
CA LEU A 33 -10.08 20.32 5.18
C LEU A 33 -9.80 18.88 5.60
N ARG A 34 -10.85 18.13 5.96
CA ARG A 34 -10.72 16.71 6.29
C ARG A 34 -10.52 15.95 4.98
N TRP A 35 -9.41 15.21 4.89
CA TRP A 35 -9.20 14.28 3.78
C TRP A 35 -10.35 13.27 3.71
N ILE A 36 -11.03 13.25 2.57
CA ILE A 36 -12.05 12.25 2.26
C ILE A 36 -11.42 11.32 1.22
N PRO A 37 -11.30 10.01 1.51
CA PRO A 37 -10.81 9.05 0.52
C PRO A 37 -11.65 9.16 -0.76
N THR A 38 -10.97 9.22 -1.91
CA THR A 38 -11.65 9.14 -3.19
C THR A 38 -12.28 7.75 -3.32
N SER A 39 -13.45 7.65 -3.95
CA SER A 39 -14.08 6.34 -4.17
C SER A 39 -13.19 5.46 -5.06
N THR A 40 -13.14 4.16 -4.72
CA THR A 40 -12.37 3.14 -5.45
C THR A 40 -12.73 3.11 -6.93
N ASP A 41 -14.01 3.22 -7.26
CA ASP A 41 -14.49 3.19 -8.65
C ASP A 41 -13.96 4.38 -9.45
N HIS A 42 -13.91 5.56 -8.83
CA HIS A 42 -13.34 6.76 -9.45
C HIS A 42 -11.84 6.63 -9.66
N ILE A 43 -11.11 6.01 -8.73
CA ILE A 43 -9.67 5.72 -8.88
C ILE A 43 -9.45 4.78 -10.06
N ILE A 44 -10.20 3.67 -10.13
CA ILE A 44 -10.11 2.70 -11.23
C ILE A 44 -10.47 3.35 -12.58
N ALA A 45 -11.51 4.18 -12.63
CA ALA A 45 -11.91 4.88 -13.84
C ALA A 45 -10.85 5.89 -14.30
N ALA A 46 -10.27 6.65 -13.39
CA ALA A 46 -9.20 7.61 -13.68
C ALA A 46 -7.95 6.89 -14.20
N GLU A 47 -7.57 5.79 -13.57
CA GLU A 47 -6.46 4.95 -14.00
C GLU A 47 -6.67 4.41 -15.43
N LYS A 48 -7.83 3.79 -15.71
CA LYS A 48 -8.17 3.30 -17.06
C LYS A 48 -8.05 4.40 -18.10
N ARG A 49 -8.51 5.61 -17.77
CA ARG A 49 -8.41 6.77 -18.67
C ARG A 49 -6.96 7.20 -18.90
N LEU A 50 -6.12 7.21 -17.87
CA LEU A 50 -4.69 7.54 -18.02
C LEU A 50 -3.97 6.48 -18.88
N LEU A 51 -4.18 5.20 -18.57
CA LEU A 51 -3.54 4.10 -19.30
C LEU A 51 -4.05 3.95 -20.74
N SER A 52 -5.23 4.48 -21.07
CA SER A 52 -5.71 4.52 -22.47
C SER A 52 -4.90 5.43 -23.39
N VAL A 53 -4.10 6.33 -22.83
CA VAL A 53 -3.21 7.23 -23.61
C VAL A 53 -1.90 6.54 -23.97
N VAL A 54 -1.51 5.52 -23.20
CA VAL A 54 -0.27 4.76 -23.39
C VAL A 54 -0.40 3.88 -24.62
N LYS A 55 0.57 3.97 -25.52
CA LYS A 55 0.53 3.27 -26.81
C LYS A 55 1.14 1.88 -26.72
N THR A 56 2.12 1.71 -25.85
CA THR A 56 2.83 0.46 -25.67
C THR A 56 1.90 -0.57 -25.03
N PRO A 57 1.81 -1.80 -25.57
CA PRO A 57 1.02 -2.86 -24.97
C PRO A 57 1.44 -3.13 -23.53
N TYR A 58 0.45 -3.37 -22.67
CA TYR A 58 0.67 -3.66 -21.27
C TYR A 58 -0.32 -4.68 -20.74
N VAL A 59 0.06 -5.32 -19.64
CA VAL A 59 -0.78 -6.20 -18.85
C VAL A 59 -1.00 -5.54 -17.49
N ARG A 60 -2.26 -5.43 -17.06
CA ARG A 60 -2.61 -4.95 -15.73
C ARG A 60 -3.17 -6.10 -14.91
N GLU A 61 -2.58 -6.32 -13.74
CA GLU A 61 -2.91 -7.43 -12.85
C GLU A 61 -3.09 -6.95 -11.41
N GLN A 62 -3.95 -7.67 -10.69
CA GLN A 62 -4.06 -7.59 -9.25
C GLN A 62 -3.23 -8.75 -8.68
N VAL A 63 -1.99 -8.46 -8.32
CA VAL A 63 -1.03 -9.47 -7.87
C VAL A 63 -1.30 -9.81 -6.41
N ASN A 64 -1.62 -11.06 -6.13
CA ASN A 64 -1.87 -11.54 -4.77
C ASN A 64 -0.57 -11.54 -3.96
N ILE A 65 -0.54 -10.79 -2.86
CA ILE A 65 0.58 -10.72 -1.92
C ILE A 65 0.38 -11.59 -0.68
N GLY A 66 -0.70 -12.38 -0.68
CA GLY A 66 -1.08 -13.26 0.42
C GLY A 66 -1.87 -12.55 1.50
N SER A 67 -2.08 -13.28 2.60
CA SER A 67 -2.70 -12.81 3.82
C SER A 67 -1.64 -12.57 4.90
N GLY A 68 -2.03 -11.87 5.98
CA GLY A 68 -1.20 -11.80 7.18
C GLY A 68 -0.93 -13.18 7.79
N LEU A 69 0.08 -13.29 8.65
CA LEU A 69 0.37 -14.55 9.36
C LEU A 69 -0.88 -15.06 10.10
N PRO A 70 -1.14 -16.37 10.14
CA PRO A 70 -2.27 -16.92 10.90
C PRO A 70 -2.21 -16.49 12.37
N GLY A 71 -3.30 -15.89 12.88
CA GLY A 71 -3.38 -15.39 14.26
C GLY A 71 -2.67 -14.06 14.51
N SER A 72 -2.08 -13.44 13.49
CA SER A 72 -1.51 -12.11 13.61
C SER A 72 -2.54 -11.04 13.26
N GLU A 73 -2.81 -10.14 14.20
CA GLU A 73 -3.48 -8.87 13.91
C GLU A 73 -2.49 -7.94 13.19
N VAL A 74 -1.93 -8.32 12.04
CA VAL A 74 -0.98 -7.41 11.37
C VAL A 74 -1.76 -6.19 10.90
N ARG A 75 -1.56 -5.12 11.65
CA ARG A 75 -2.28 -3.85 11.50
C ARG A 75 -1.65 -3.05 10.36
N TRP A 76 -1.75 -3.56 9.13
CA TRP A 76 -1.35 -2.82 7.94
C TRP A 76 -2.45 -1.83 7.58
N PHE A 77 -2.09 -0.55 7.41
CA PHE A 77 -3.00 0.54 7.01
C PHE A 77 -4.38 0.50 7.67
N ARG A 78 -4.41 0.52 9.01
CA ARG A 78 -5.64 0.59 9.82
C ARG A 78 -6.64 -0.56 9.64
N SER A 79 -6.27 -1.65 8.95
CA SER A 79 -7.14 -2.81 8.71
C SER A 79 -6.50 -4.10 9.21
N SER A 80 -7.07 -4.70 10.26
CA SER A 80 -6.77 -6.06 10.71
C SER A 80 -7.68 -7.04 9.95
N SER A 81 -7.15 -7.69 8.93
CA SER A 81 -7.88 -8.71 8.16
C SER A 81 -6.94 -9.80 7.69
N ASN A 82 -7.44 -11.04 7.72
CA ASN A 82 -6.80 -12.24 7.20
C ASN A 82 -7.13 -12.51 5.73
N GLU A 83 -7.91 -11.64 5.08
CA GLU A 83 -8.21 -11.78 3.67
C GLU A 83 -6.95 -11.57 2.80
N PRO A 84 -6.83 -12.29 1.67
CA PRO A 84 -5.77 -12.04 0.69
C PRO A 84 -5.81 -10.59 0.21
N ARG A 85 -4.62 -10.01 0.05
CA ARG A 85 -4.47 -8.64 -0.46
C ARG A 85 -3.85 -8.68 -1.84
N PHE A 86 -4.17 -7.66 -2.61
CA PHE A 86 -3.72 -7.54 -3.98
C PHE A 86 -3.04 -6.21 -4.18
N ILE A 87 -1.98 -6.22 -4.98
CA ILE A 87 -1.28 -5.03 -5.42
C ILE A 87 -1.57 -4.84 -6.91
N ASN A 88 -2.04 -3.64 -7.24
CA ASN A 88 -2.25 -3.25 -8.62
C ASN A 88 -0.88 -3.07 -9.30
N THR A 89 -0.68 -3.82 -10.37
CA THR A 89 0.59 -3.89 -11.11
C THR A 89 0.34 -3.73 -12.60
N VAL A 90 1.13 -2.88 -13.26
CA VAL A 90 1.14 -2.78 -14.73
C VAL A 90 2.51 -3.20 -15.24
N THR A 91 2.51 -4.15 -16.16
CA THR A 91 3.71 -4.70 -16.79
C THR A 91 3.71 -4.35 -18.28
N PHE A 92 4.82 -3.77 -18.73
CA PHE A 92 5.13 -3.60 -20.15
C PHE A 92 6.23 -4.61 -20.49
N ASP A 93 5.88 -5.61 -21.31
CA ASP A 93 6.87 -6.54 -21.82
C ASP A 93 7.76 -5.86 -22.85
N SER A 94 9.03 -6.24 -22.85
CA SER A 94 10.03 -5.79 -23.81
C SER A 94 10.61 -6.98 -24.56
N LYS A 95 11.45 -6.70 -25.56
CA LYS A 95 12.24 -7.74 -26.24
C LYS A 95 13.10 -8.50 -25.23
N ASP A 96 13.44 -9.74 -25.58
CA ASP A 96 14.35 -10.59 -24.82
C ASP A 96 15.68 -9.85 -24.54
N ASP A 97 16.28 -10.10 -23.37
CA ASP A 97 17.52 -9.50 -22.84
C ASP A 97 17.49 -8.02 -22.38
N CYS A 98 16.33 -7.36 -22.33
CA CYS A 98 16.25 -6.01 -21.74
C CYS A 98 16.22 -6.06 -20.19
N PRO A 99 16.90 -5.14 -19.50
CA PRO A 99 16.85 -5.06 -18.03
C PRO A 99 15.44 -4.71 -17.53
N THR A 100 15.10 -5.20 -16.33
CA THR A 100 13.82 -4.88 -15.69
C THR A 100 13.91 -3.60 -14.89
N LEU A 101 12.98 -2.67 -15.13
CA LEU A 101 12.80 -1.44 -14.37
C LEU A 101 11.53 -1.55 -13.53
N VAL A 102 11.70 -1.54 -12.20
CA VAL A 102 10.59 -1.51 -11.25
C VAL A 102 10.32 -0.08 -10.84
N MET A 103 9.08 0.38 -11.03
CA MET A 103 8.65 1.75 -10.76
C MET A 103 7.68 1.77 -9.57
N ILE A 104 8.04 2.52 -8.53
CA ILE A 104 7.26 2.66 -7.30
C ILE A 104 7.00 4.16 -7.10
N HIS A 105 5.73 4.53 -6.96
CA HIS A 105 5.34 5.92 -6.73
C HIS A 105 5.52 6.31 -5.25
N GLY A 106 5.49 7.62 -4.98
CA GLY A 106 5.53 8.16 -3.62
C GLY A 106 4.14 8.31 -2.98
N TYR A 107 4.12 8.83 -1.75
CA TYR A 107 2.89 9.10 -1.00
C TYR A 107 1.90 10.00 -1.77
N GLY A 108 0.60 9.65 -1.73
CA GLY A 108 -0.46 10.44 -2.35
C GLY A 108 -0.51 10.37 -3.88
N ALA A 109 0.28 9.47 -4.47
CA ALA A 109 0.29 9.20 -5.91
C ALA A 109 -0.20 7.77 -6.19
N SER A 110 -0.22 7.43 -7.47
CA SER A 110 -0.34 6.06 -7.97
C SER A 110 0.62 5.90 -9.15
N GLN A 111 0.63 4.75 -9.79
CA GLN A 111 1.33 4.50 -11.05
C GLN A 111 0.91 5.46 -12.16
N GLY A 112 -0.24 6.13 -12.04
CA GLY A 112 -0.62 7.24 -12.90
C GLY A 112 0.37 8.41 -12.87
N PHE A 113 1.23 8.52 -11.86
CA PHE A 113 2.30 9.53 -11.80
C PHE A 113 3.32 9.38 -12.93
N PHE A 114 3.54 8.16 -13.42
CA PHE A 114 4.55 7.86 -14.44
C PHE A 114 3.98 7.72 -15.85
N PHE A 115 2.69 8.00 -16.08
CA PHE A 115 2.00 7.57 -17.30
C PHE A 115 2.62 8.10 -18.61
N LEU A 116 3.19 9.31 -18.59
CA LEU A 116 3.87 9.90 -19.76
C LEU A 116 5.26 9.29 -20.02
N ASN A 117 5.83 8.58 -19.05
CA ASN A 117 7.14 7.97 -19.16
C ASN A 117 7.08 6.54 -19.70
N TYR A 118 5.93 5.86 -19.61
CA TYR A 118 5.84 4.43 -19.93
C TYR A 118 6.29 4.09 -21.34
N ASP A 119 5.80 4.80 -22.36
CA ASP A 119 6.16 4.50 -23.75
C ASP A 119 7.68 4.64 -23.99
N ALA A 120 8.31 5.66 -23.40
CA ALA A 120 9.74 5.90 -23.55
C ALA A 120 10.60 4.91 -22.75
N LEU A 121 10.12 4.47 -21.58
CA LEU A 121 10.86 3.52 -20.75
C LEU A 121 10.71 2.09 -21.27
N ALA A 122 9.51 1.71 -21.72
CA ALA A 122 9.23 0.38 -22.24
C ALA A 122 9.96 0.06 -23.55
N SER A 123 10.48 1.07 -24.27
CA SER A 123 11.36 0.84 -25.43
C SER A 123 12.77 0.36 -25.07
N HIS A 124 13.15 0.45 -23.79
CA HIS A 124 14.50 0.11 -23.30
C HIS A 124 14.50 -0.91 -22.18
N PHE A 125 13.40 -1.04 -21.44
CA PHE A 125 13.28 -1.86 -20.24
C PHE A 125 12.02 -2.71 -20.30
N ARG A 126 12.06 -3.86 -19.63
CA ARG A 126 10.84 -4.50 -19.13
C ARG A 126 10.35 -3.65 -17.95
N VAL A 127 9.23 -2.95 -18.09
CA VAL A 127 8.74 -2.04 -17.04
C VAL A 127 7.70 -2.75 -16.18
N ILE A 128 7.86 -2.67 -14.85
CA ILE A 128 6.88 -3.13 -13.87
C ILE A 128 6.54 -1.97 -12.94
N ALA A 129 5.37 -1.39 -13.09
CA ALA A 129 4.85 -0.32 -12.23
C ALA A 129 3.94 -0.91 -11.15
N ILE A 130 4.15 -0.51 -9.90
CA ILE A 130 3.50 -1.08 -8.73
C ILE A 130 2.84 0.03 -7.91
N ASP A 131 1.55 -0.12 -7.61
CA ASP A 131 0.87 0.75 -6.66
C ASP A 131 1.17 0.30 -5.22
N GLN A 132 1.62 1.22 -4.38
CA GLN A 132 1.75 0.97 -2.95
C GLN A 132 0.38 0.75 -2.31
N LEU A 133 0.31 -0.09 -1.28
CA LEU A 133 -0.89 -0.21 -0.46
C LEU A 133 -1.13 1.11 0.30
N GLY A 134 -2.35 1.62 0.28
CA GLY A 134 -2.75 2.84 1.00
C GLY A 134 -3.74 3.68 0.22
#